data_AF-A0A5N5N008-F1
#
_entry.id   AF-A0A5N5N008-F1
#
_cell.length_a   1.000
_cell.length_b   1.000
_cell.length_c   1.000
_cell.angle_alpha   90.00
_cell.angle_beta   90.00
_cell.angle_gamma   90.00
#
_symmetry.space_group_name_H-M   'P 1'
#
loop_
_entity.id
_entity.type
_entity.pdbx_description
1 polymer ?
#
loop_
_entity_poly.entity_id
_entity_poly.type
_entity_poly.pdbx_seq_one_letter_code
_entity_poly.pdbx_strand_id
1 'polypeptide(L)'
;MSALSRRIGRNASCHGFIACQFIFPPRADTGRQRSWAQRDSAFRELATRQFPLVRATKFSLKGLSLNPASLRSSPRQPRLAAQLPMIEASSPATTTNTSQMSVSGLTTVPRKQDLKKSREIANGLPDDTDQPPISPQVQKAIGEIVARHGLLEYIGIHLMHSHFDLPEDTVLVGTNHDGYRWARATKLDDLDVDNIHGHIFALTSRGFHPYEYQTGPLPDLRGVNVGAFLEEFSGYLKMNNFETLVGLEIIDPAHRKEQMWELVLHDSMGTFMAGISQLLGCSSTRETGWQFELETGQLQVIGVAGHAHHATLGHQPGPDRPPGSNQALPSPDLGTFEAVECLLTKRGILGSA
;
A
#
# COMPACT_ATOMS: atom_id res chain seq x y z
N MET A 1 -11.12 -56.25 41.58
CA MET A 1 -10.54 -57.40 40.84
C MET A 1 -10.62 -57.05 39.36
N SER A 2 -9.55 -56.47 38.78
CA SER A 2 -8.47 -57.13 38.00
C SER A 2 -8.94 -57.53 36.60
N ALA A 3 -8.25 -57.33 35.48
CA ALA A 3 -6.95 -56.78 35.07
C ALA A 3 -7.05 -56.56 33.53
N LEU A 4 -6.48 -55.50 32.95
CA LEU A 4 -5.19 -55.47 32.23
C LEU A 4 -4.99 -56.57 31.15
N SER A 5 -4.84 -56.16 29.89
CA SER A 5 -3.75 -56.64 29.02
C SER A 5 -3.48 -55.71 27.83
N ARG A 6 -2.20 -55.58 27.49
CA ARG A 6 -1.55 -54.71 26.49
C ARG A 6 -1.16 -55.53 25.24
N ARG A 7 -0.98 -54.85 24.09
CA ARG A 7 0.22 -54.91 23.19
C ARG A 7 0.00 -53.97 21.97
N ILE A 8 0.82 -52.92 21.77
CA ILE A 8 2.08 -52.81 20.96
C ILE A 8 1.82 -53.05 19.45
N GLY A 9 2.19 -52.24 18.45
CA GLY A 9 3.07 -51.06 18.23
C GLY A 9 2.88 -50.63 16.75
N ARG A 10 3.27 -49.45 16.26
CA ARG A 10 4.64 -49.08 15.82
C ARG A 10 4.67 -47.56 15.54
N ASN A 11 5.60 -46.86 16.19
CA ASN A 11 6.10 -45.54 15.79
C ASN A 11 7.23 -45.72 14.77
N ALA A 12 7.25 -44.90 13.73
CA ALA A 12 8.42 -44.72 12.87
C ALA A 12 8.98 -43.32 13.11
N SER A 13 10.04 -43.25 13.92
CA SER A 13 10.90 -42.08 14.09
C SER A 13 12.01 -42.12 13.03
N CYS A 14 12.15 -41.07 12.24
CA CYS A 14 13.34 -40.82 11.43
C CYS A 14 14.17 -39.74 12.11
N HIS A 15 15.28 -40.16 12.74
CA HIS A 15 16.37 -39.28 13.12
C HIS A 15 17.34 -39.19 11.93
N GLY A 16 17.70 -37.97 11.54
CA GLY A 16 18.79 -37.70 10.60
C GLY A 16 19.68 -36.62 11.18
N PHE A 17 20.81 -37.02 11.75
CA PHE A 17 21.95 -36.16 12.07
C PHE A 17 22.63 -35.75 10.75
N ILE A 18 22.88 -34.46 10.54
CA ILE A 18 23.83 -33.99 9.52
C ILE A 18 24.83 -33.06 10.20
N ALA A 19 26.10 -33.42 10.08
CA ALA A 19 27.25 -32.68 10.53
C ALA A 19 27.56 -31.52 9.57
N CYS A 20 27.76 -30.31 10.11
CA CYS A 20 28.31 -29.19 9.36
C CYS A 20 29.84 -29.30 9.30
N GLN A 21 30.37 -29.57 8.10
CA GLN A 21 31.77 -29.28 7.77
C GLN A 21 31.84 -27.92 7.08
N PHE A 22 32.62 -27.00 7.64
CA PHE A 22 33.01 -25.75 7.03
C PHE A 22 34.02 -26.01 5.91
N ILE A 23 33.72 -25.59 4.69
CA ILE A 23 34.69 -25.49 3.59
C ILE A 23 34.59 -24.08 3.01
N PHE A 24 35.64 -23.29 3.16
CA PHE A 24 35.84 -22.02 2.47
C PHE A 24 36.21 -22.28 1.00
N PRO A 25 35.64 -21.55 0.02
CA PRO A 25 36.22 -21.49 -1.30
C PRO A 25 37.22 -20.31 -1.42
N PRO A 26 38.22 -20.42 -2.32
CA PRO A 26 39.26 -19.42 -2.51
C PRO A 26 38.80 -18.26 -3.40
N ARG A 27 39.44 -17.10 -3.19
CA ARG A 27 39.44 -15.95 -4.10
C ARG A 27 40.11 -16.33 -5.43
N ALA A 28 39.49 -15.96 -6.54
CA ALA A 28 40.16 -15.63 -7.80
C ALA A 28 39.37 -14.54 -8.54
N ASP A 29 40.12 -13.77 -9.31
CA ASP A 29 39.91 -12.37 -9.66
C ASP A 29 39.65 -12.20 -11.17
N THR A 30 39.26 -10.96 -11.52
CA THR A 30 39.33 -10.27 -12.83
C THR A 30 38.18 -10.38 -13.84
N GLY A 31 37.54 -9.22 -14.11
CA GLY A 31 37.27 -8.83 -15.49
C GLY A 31 35.94 -8.15 -15.86
N ARG A 32 35.68 -6.93 -15.37
CA ARG A 32 35.10 -5.75 -16.11
C ARG A 32 34.41 -4.79 -15.15
N GLN A 33 35.18 -3.91 -14.52
CA GLN A 33 34.64 -2.68 -13.92
C GLN A 33 34.49 -1.60 -15.01
N ARG A 34 33.26 -1.19 -15.30
CA ARG A 34 32.99 0.21 -15.65
C ARG A 34 32.57 0.89 -14.36
N SER A 35 33.30 1.93 -13.96
CA SER A 35 33.23 2.50 -12.62
C SER A 35 31.96 3.32 -12.40
N TRP A 36 31.39 3.17 -11.20
CA TRP A 36 30.27 3.95 -10.67
C TRP A 36 30.52 5.47 -10.66
N ALA A 37 31.78 5.91 -10.73
CA ALA A 37 32.16 7.32 -10.71
C ALA A 37 31.69 8.13 -11.95
N GLN A 38 31.45 7.49 -13.10
CA GLN A 38 30.96 8.19 -14.30
C GLN A 38 29.45 8.48 -14.25
N ARG A 39 28.68 7.79 -13.41
CA ARG A 39 27.23 8.04 -13.24
C ARG A 39 26.95 9.16 -12.22
N ASP A 40 27.79 9.29 -11.20
CA ASP A 40 27.69 10.38 -10.21
C ASP A 40 27.98 11.78 -10.80
N SER A 41 28.87 11.86 -11.81
CA SER A 41 29.18 13.13 -12.47
C SER A 41 28.00 13.65 -13.28
N ALA A 42 27.27 12.77 -13.97
CA ALA A 42 26.08 13.15 -14.75
C ALA A 42 24.92 13.60 -13.84
N PHE A 43 24.85 13.06 -12.61
CA PHE A 43 23.81 13.43 -11.65
C PHE A 43 24.07 14.77 -10.95
N ARG A 44 25.34 15.11 -10.65
CA ARG A 44 25.70 16.43 -10.07
C ARG A 44 25.48 17.59 -11.05
N GLU A 45 25.58 17.35 -12.35
CA GLU A 45 25.40 18.37 -13.39
C GLU A 45 23.92 18.68 -13.68
N LEU A 46 23.01 17.72 -13.42
CA LEU A 46 21.56 17.92 -13.47
C LEU A 46 21.01 18.62 -12.22
N ALA A 47 21.53 18.29 -11.03
CA ALA A 47 21.08 18.88 -9.76
C ALA A 47 21.42 20.38 -9.60
N THR A 48 22.39 20.90 -10.36
CA THR A 48 22.82 22.31 -10.29
C THR A 48 22.10 23.23 -11.29
N ARG A 49 21.32 22.70 -12.24
CA ARG A 49 20.66 23.51 -13.29
C ARG A 49 19.16 23.75 -13.10
N GLN A 50 18.51 23.21 -12.07
CA GLN A 50 17.03 23.28 -11.95
C GLN A 50 16.44 23.78 -10.62
N PHE A 51 17.22 24.30 -9.67
CA PHE A 51 16.67 24.88 -8.44
C PHE A 51 16.94 26.39 -8.32
N PRO A 52 15.97 27.28 -8.58
CA PRO A 52 15.98 28.59 -7.96
C PRO A 52 15.49 28.46 -6.50
N LEU A 53 16.34 28.94 -5.59
CA LEU A 53 16.09 29.17 -4.16
C LEU A 53 14.65 29.63 -3.87
N VAL A 54 13.89 28.85 -3.12
CA VAL A 54 12.66 29.35 -2.47
C VAL A 54 13.08 30.23 -1.28
N ARG A 55 12.86 31.54 -1.41
CA ARG A 55 12.99 32.50 -0.30
C ARG A 55 11.91 32.22 0.73
N ALA A 56 12.33 31.87 1.95
CA ALA A 56 11.46 31.84 3.11
C ALA A 56 11.02 33.27 3.50
N THR A 57 9.73 33.57 3.35
CA THR A 57 9.10 34.76 3.92
C THR A 57 8.91 34.56 5.43
N LYS A 58 9.68 35.28 6.25
CA LYS A 58 9.49 35.37 7.70
C LYS A 58 8.21 36.15 8.00
N PHE A 59 7.21 35.50 8.62
CA PHE A 59 6.15 36.21 9.33
C PHE A 59 6.58 36.44 10.80
N SER A 60 6.52 37.69 11.23
CA SER A 60 6.79 38.12 12.60
C SER A 60 5.48 38.19 13.38
N LEU A 61 5.34 37.35 14.41
CA LEU A 61 4.34 37.53 15.45
C LEU A 61 5.04 38.14 16.67
N LYS A 62 4.97 39.47 16.76
CA LYS A 62 5.22 40.19 18.02
C LYS A 62 3.86 40.54 18.63
N GLY A 63 3.65 40.11 19.86
CA GLY A 63 2.58 40.60 20.71
C GLY A 63 1.77 39.47 21.32
N LEU A 64 2.19 39.02 22.51
CA LEU A 64 1.33 38.77 23.67
C LEU A 64 2.26 38.37 24.83
N SER A 65 2.51 39.35 25.71
CA SER A 65 3.17 39.16 26.99
C SER A 65 2.15 38.57 27.96
N LEU A 66 2.45 37.40 28.52
CA LEU A 66 1.71 36.83 29.64
C LEU A 66 2.41 37.19 30.95
N ASN A 67 1.65 37.77 31.87
CA ASN A 67 2.08 38.08 33.23
C ASN A 67 1.24 37.20 34.19
N PRO A 68 1.83 36.36 35.07
CA PRO A 68 1.07 35.50 35.97
C PRO A 68 1.09 36.04 37.41
N ALA A 69 -0.06 36.47 37.96
CA ALA A 69 -0.25 36.59 39.41
C ALA A 69 -1.73 36.80 39.85
N SER A 70 -2.06 36.16 40.97
CA SER A 70 -3.26 36.22 41.86
C SER A 70 -4.46 35.37 41.44
N LEU A 71 -4.83 34.28 42.12
CA LEU A 71 -5.33 34.03 43.50
C LEU A 71 -6.76 34.53 43.79
N ARG A 72 -7.66 33.54 43.93
CA ARG A 72 -8.80 33.39 44.86
C ARG A 72 -9.86 34.50 44.92
N SER A 73 -11.09 34.15 44.52
CA SER A 73 -12.24 33.86 45.41
C SER A 73 -13.59 34.20 44.74
N SER A 74 -14.54 33.26 44.82
CA SER A 74 -15.97 33.44 44.55
C SER A 74 -16.65 33.87 45.88
N PRO A 75 -17.83 34.54 45.92
CA PRO A 75 -19.10 33.86 45.58
C PRO A 75 -20.31 34.74 45.11
N ARG A 76 -21.31 34.03 44.52
CA ARG A 76 -22.80 34.25 44.47
C ARG A 76 -23.44 35.38 43.60
N GLN A 77 -24.08 34.91 42.50
CA GLN A 77 -25.40 35.18 41.83
C GLN A 77 -26.31 36.37 42.29
N PRO A 78 -27.31 36.88 41.49
CA PRO A 78 -28.07 36.19 40.41
C PRO A 78 -28.50 36.98 39.14
N ARG A 79 -29.03 36.21 38.17
CA ARG A 79 -29.97 36.50 37.04
C ARG A 79 -30.27 37.96 36.67
N LEU A 80 -29.95 38.32 35.42
CA LEU A 80 -30.78 39.21 34.60
C LEU A 80 -30.90 38.65 33.18
N ALA A 81 -32.14 38.40 32.76
CA ALA A 81 -32.51 38.14 31.39
C ALA A 81 -32.42 39.46 30.61
N ALA A 82 -31.59 39.49 29.58
CA ALA A 82 -31.60 40.54 28.58
C ALA A 82 -31.87 39.88 27.22
N GLN A 83 -33.11 40.04 26.75
CA GLN A 83 -33.46 39.86 25.35
C GLN A 83 -32.71 40.92 24.53
N LEU A 84 -31.93 40.47 23.56
CA LEU A 84 -31.41 41.29 22.47
C LEU A 84 -31.77 40.62 21.14
N PRO A 85 -32.06 41.43 20.10
CA PRO A 85 -32.83 41.01 18.94
C PRO A 85 -32.00 40.18 17.96
N MET A 86 -32.68 39.24 17.32
CA MET A 86 -32.25 38.52 16.12
C MET A 86 -31.92 39.52 15.01
N ILE A 87 -30.64 39.58 14.63
CA ILE A 87 -30.23 40.15 13.34
C ILE A 87 -30.18 38.96 12.37
N GLU A 88 -31.16 38.89 11.48
CA GLU A 88 -31.11 38.02 10.30
C GLU A 88 -29.93 38.43 9.43
N ALA A 89 -28.86 37.64 9.46
CA ALA A 89 -27.84 37.67 8.43
C ALA A 89 -28.36 36.87 7.22
N SER A 90 -28.95 37.58 6.26
CA SER A 90 -29.21 37.06 4.92
C SER A 90 -27.87 36.98 4.17
N SER A 91 -27.23 35.82 4.24
CA SER A 91 -26.11 35.48 3.34
C SER A 91 -26.67 34.79 2.08
N PRO A 92 -26.35 35.26 0.88
CA PRO A 92 -26.65 34.50 -0.33
C PRO A 92 -25.73 33.28 -0.35
N ALA A 93 -26.32 32.10 -0.31
CA ALA A 93 -25.63 30.85 -0.62
C ALA A 93 -25.21 30.91 -2.09
N THR A 94 -23.96 31.30 -2.35
CA THR A 94 -23.30 31.04 -3.62
C THR A 94 -23.03 29.54 -3.66
N THR A 95 -23.98 28.78 -4.16
CA THR A 95 -23.79 27.37 -4.53
C THR A 95 -22.82 27.35 -5.71
N THR A 96 -21.52 27.33 -5.42
CA THR A 96 -20.53 26.89 -6.40
C THR A 96 -20.85 25.44 -6.71
N ASN A 97 -21.48 25.23 -7.86
CA ASN A 97 -21.71 23.93 -8.45
C ASN A 97 -20.33 23.37 -8.86
N THR A 98 -19.57 22.86 -7.89
CA THR A 98 -18.34 22.12 -8.15
C THR A 98 -18.72 20.88 -8.91
N SER A 99 -18.44 20.85 -10.22
CA SER A 99 -18.53 19.64 -11.02
C SER A 99 -17.69 18.56 -10.34
N GLN A 100 -18.36 17.64 -9.66
CA GLN A 100 -17.72 16.55 -8.94
C GLN A 100 -16.92 15.74 -9.96
N MET A 101 -15.60 15.67 -9.81
CA MET A 101 -14.75 14.88 -10.71
C MET A 101 -15.24 13.42 -10.68
N SER A 102 -15.62 12.91 -11.85
CA SER A 102 -16.05 11.52 -12.00
C SER A 102 -14.83 10.63 -12.10
N VAL A 103 -14.60 9.78 -11.11
CA VAL A 103 -13.51 8.80 -11.06
C VAL A 103 -14.10 7.40 -10.96
N SER A 104 -13.84 6.57 -11.97
CA SER A 104 -14.27 5.16 -12.02
C SER A 104 -13.75 4.40 -10.81
N GLY A 105 -14.63 3.68 -10.11
CA GLY A 105 -14.29 2.90 -8.92
C GLY A 105 -14.12 3.73 -7.65
N LEU A 106 -14.30 5.06 -7.69
CA LEU A 106 -14.23 5.94 -6.51
C LEU A 106 -15.51 6.76 -6.33
N THR A 107 -15.99 7.41 -7.38
CA THR A 107 -17.23 8.21 -7.34
C THR A 107 -18.33 7.63 -8.23
N THR A 108 -17.99 6.69 -9.10
CA THR A 108 -18.92 6.04 -10.04
C THR A 108 -18.57 4.57 -10.21
N VAL A 109 -19.57 3.73 -10.47
CA VAL A 109 -19.39 2.31 -10.78
C VAL A 109 -18.47 2.14 -12.03
N PRO A 110 -17.48 1.24 -11.99
CA PRO A 110 -16.61 0.97 -13.13
C PRO A 110 -17.36 0.42 -14.35
N ARG A 111 -16.96 0.86 -15.55
CA ARG A 111 -17.48 0.31 -16.81
C ARG A 111 -16.45 -0.64 -17.42
N LYS A 112 -16.89 -1.49 -18.36
CA LYS A 112 -16.00 -2.42 -19.09
C LYS A 112 -14.79 -1.72 -19.74
N GLN A 113 -14.95 -0.48 -20.21
CA GLN A 113 -13.83 0.31 -20.76
C GLN A 113 -12.82 0.72 -19.68
N ASP A 114 -13.29 1.04 -18.47
CA ASP A 114 -12.42 1.39 -17.34
C ASP A 114 -11.60 0.18 -16.88
N LEU A 115 -12.22 -1.01 -16.88
CA LEU A 115 -11.54 -2.28 -16.56
C LEU A 115 -10.48 -2.64 -17.60
N LYS A 116 -10.76 -2.45 -18.89
CA LYS A 116 -9.76 -2.64 -19.95
C LYS A 116 -8.60 -1.66 -19.79
N LYS A 117 -8.90 -0.40 -19.47
CA LYS A 117 -7.87 0.62 -19.26
C LYS A 117 -7.00 0.33 -18.03
N SER A 118 -7.61 -0.21 -16.99
CA SER A 118 -6.92 -0.66 -15.77
C SER A 118 -5.80 -1.64 -16.08
N ARG A 119 -6.09 -2.66 -16.91
CA ARG A 119 -5.09 -3.62 -17.40
C ARG A 119 -3.94 -2.95 -18.15
N GLU A 120 -4.24 -2.02 -19.06
CA GLU A 120 -3.21 -1.30 -19.82
C GLU A 120 -2.28 -0.49 -18.90
N ILE A 121 -2.83 0.10 -17.85
CA ILE A 121 -2.04 0.83 -16.86
C ILE A 121 -1.16 -0.16 -16.10
N ALA A 122 -1.73 -1.22 -15.52
CA ALA A 122 -1.00 -2.22 -14.75
C ALA A 122 0.17 -2.82 -15.56
N ASN A 123 -0.06 -3.27 -16.79
CA ASN A 123 1.00 -3.85 -17.64
C ASN A 123 2.03 -2.81 -18.11
N GLY A 124 1.75 -1.52 -17.98
CA GLY A 124 2.68 -0.44 -18.30
C GLY A 124 3.56 0.00 -17.12
N LEU A 125 3.28 -0.48 -15.90
CA LEU A 125 4.03 -0.13 -14.71
C LEU A 125 5.33 -0.96 -14.61
N PRO A 126 6.44 -0.37 -14.16
CA PRO A 126 7.67 -1.10 -13.91
C PRO A 126 7.57 -1.98 -12.66
N ASP A 127 8.53 -2.90 -12.52
CA ASP A 127 8.76 -3.63 -11.27
C ASP A 127 9.15 -2.66 -10.14
N ASP A 128 8.81 -2.97 -8.89
CA ASP A 128 9.11 -2.10 -7.75
C ASP A 128 10.62 -1.99 -7.47
N THR A 129 11.39 -3.01 -7.80
CA THR A 129 12.85 -3.04 -7.63
C THR A 129 13.58 -2.12 -8.61
N ASP A 130 12.95 -1.83 -9.77
CA ASP A 130 13.47 -0.91 -10.78
C ASP A 130 13.14 0.56 -10.50
N GLN A 131 12.44 0.85 -9.40
CA GLN A 131 11.95 2.18 -9.08
C GLN A 131 12.70 2.85 -7.92
N PRO A 132 12.82 4.18 -7.91
CA PRO A 132 13.36 4.91 -6.77
C PRO A 132 12.43 4.78 -5.54
N PRO A 133 12.98 4.79 -4.31
CA PRO A 133 12.15 4.79 -3.11
C PRO A 133 11.40 6.12 -2.96
N ILE A 134 10.20 6.06 -2.37
CA ILE A 134 9.49 7.26 -1.93
C ILE A 134 10.13 7.72 -0.62
N SER A 135 10.70 8.92 -0.58
CA SER A 135 11.39 9.41 0.61
C SER A 135 10.40 9.75 1.75
N PRO A 136 10.83 9.66 3.03
CA PRO A 136 10.00 10.05 4.16
C PRO A 136 9.46 11.49 4.09
N GLN A 137 10.21 12.40 3.45
CA GLN A 137 9.77 13.77 3.24
C GLN A 137 8.58 13.86 2.27
N VAL A 138 8.59 13.05 1.21
CA VAL A 138 7.49 12.97 0.25
C VAL A 138 6.28 12.30 0.88
N GLN A 139 6.48 11.20 1.61
CA GLN A 139 5.43 10.53 2.39
C GLN A 139 4.74 11.52 3.34
N LYS A 140 5.54 12.29 4.11
CA LYS A 140 5.03 13.29 5.04
C LYS A 140 4.24 14.39 4.32
N ALA A 141 4.79 14.97 3.25
CA ALA A 141 4.12 16.05 2.53
C ALA A 141 2.77 15.60 1.94
N ILE A 142 2.68 14.36 1.45
CA ILE A 142 1.43 13.79 0.96
C ILE A 142 0.47 13.51 2.12
N GLY A 143 0.92 12.88 3.20
CA GLY A 143 0.04 12.64 4.34
C GLY A 143 -0.48 13.93 4.98
N GLU A 144 0.25 15.04 4.88
CA GLU A 144 -0.25 16.38 5.26
C GLU A 144 -1.39 16.85 4.33
N ILE A 145 -1.36 16.53 3.03
CA ILE A 145 -2.49 16.76 2.11
C ILE A 145 -3.68 15.89 2.55
N VAL A 146 -3.47 14.58 2.76
CA VAL A 146 -4.53 13.66 3.21
C VAL A 146 -5.17 14.14 4.52
N ALA A 147 -4.36 14.59 5.47
CA ALA A 147 -4.82 15.15 6.74
C ALA A 147 -5.68 16.41 6.59
N ARG A 148 -5.27 17.35 5.73
CA ARG A 148 -6.06 18.59 5.47
C ARG A 148 -7.45 18.31 4.94
N HIS A 149 -7.62 17.20 4.22
CA HIS A 149 -8.91 16.77 3.66
C HIS A 149 -9.67 15.78 4.55
N GLY A 150 -9.17 15.46 5.74
CA GLY A 150 -9.85 14.54 6.68
C GLY A 150 -9.89 13.09 6.21
N LEU A 151 -8.91 12.66 5.41
CA LEU A 151 -8.90 11.36 4.73
C LEU A 151 -7.94 10.31 5.32
N LEU A 152 -7.36 10.58 6.50
CA LEU A 152 -6.34 9.71 7.13
C LEU A 152 -6.81 8.29 7.45
N GLU A 153 -8.13 8.07 7.54
CA GLU A 153 -8.71 6.76 7.79
C GLU A 153 -9.00 5.97 6.51
N TYR A 154 -8.98 6.63 5.35
CA TYR A 154 -9.49 6.07 4.09
C TYR A 154 -8.46 6.03 2.96
N ILE A 155 -7.42 6.87 3.05
CA ILE A 155 -6.46 7.08 1.97
C ILE A 155 -5.02 6.88 2.46
N GLY A 156 -4.28 6.07 1.71
CA GLY A 156 -2.84 5.95 1.78
C GLY A 156 -2.20 6.30 0.43
N ILE A 157 -0.90 6.04 0.34
CA ILE A 157 -0.18 6.09 -0.92
C ILE A 157 0.50 4.76 -1.22
N HIS A 158 0.68 4.52 -2.51
CA HIS A 158 1.31 3.32 -3.02
C HIS A 158 2.43 3.67 -3.99
N LEU A 159 3.53 2.91 -3.99
CA LEU A 159 4.55 2.92 -5.03
C LEU A 159 3.96 2.17 -6.22
N MET A 160 3.58 2.86 -7.29
CA MET A 160 2.90 2.19 -8.41
C MET A 160 3.84 1.19 -9.08
N HIS A 161 3.46 -0.08 -9.12
CA HIS A 161 4.25 -1.13 -9.75
C HIS A 161 3.35 -2.23 -10.29
N SER A 162 3.94 -3.12 -11.09
CA SER A 162 3.30 -4.34 -11.56
C SER A 162 4.03 -5.56 -11.02
N HIS A 163 3.29 -6.64 -10.77
CA HIS A 163 3.85 -7.93 -10.37
C HIS A 163 4.04 -8.88 -11.56
N PHE A 164 3.21 -8.74 -12.60
CA PHE A 164 3.16 -9.58 -13.80
C PHE A 164 2.26 -8.95 -14.88
N ASP A 165 2.44 -9.37 -16.13
CA ASP A 165 1.56 -8.95 -17.23
C ASP A 165 0.18 -9.62 -17.11
N LEU A 166 -0.87 -8.82 -16.95
CA LEU A 166 -2.24 -9.31 -16.92
C LEU A 166 -2.67 -9.82 -18.32
N PRO A 167 -3.32 -11.00 -18.41
CA PRO A 167 -3.90 -11.49 -19.65
C PRO A 167 -4.98 -10.58 -20.22
N GLU A 168 -5.29 -10.70 -21.51
CA GLU A 168 -6.42 -9.99 -22.12
C GLU A 168 -7.74 -10.32 -21.42
N ASP A 169 -8.65 -9.34 -21.41
CA ASP A 169 -9.95 -9.42 -20.73
C ASP A 169 -9.85 -9.88 -19.26
N THR A 170 -8.77 -9.52 -18.57
CA THR A 170 -8.64 -9.63 -17.11
C THR A 170 -8.28 -8.29 -16.47
N VAL A 171 -8.53 -8.21 -15.17
CA VAL A 171 -8.11 -7.12 -14.28
C VAL A 171 -7.68 -7.68 -12.93
N LEU A 172 -6.79 -6.98 -12.22
CA LEU A 172 -6.37 -7.38 -10.88
C LEU A 172 -7.46 -6.99 -9.86
N VAL A 173 -7.99 -7.99 -9.15
CA VAL A 173 -9.01 -7.78 -8.11
C VAL A 173 -8.59 -8.48 -6.82
N GLY A 174 -8.52 -7.70 -5.74
CA GLY A 174 -8.34 -8.15 -4.38
C GLY A 174 -9.65 -8.61 -3.72
N THR A 175 -9.54 -9.66 -2.91
CA THR A 175 -10.59 -10.13 -2.01
C THR A 175 -9.98 -10.34 -0.64
N ASN A 176 -10.65 -9.83 0.39
CA ASN A 176 -10.24 -10.07 1.77
C ASN A 176 -10.80 -11.39 2.28
N HIS A 177 -9.97 -12.08 3.03
CA HIS A 177 -10.30 -13.23 3.85
C HIS A 177 -9.85 -12.91 5.29
N ASP A 178 -10.25 -13.68 6.30
CA ASP A 178 -9.98 -13.36 7.71
C ASP A 178 -8.48 -13.09 7.99
N GLY A 179 -8.09 -11.82 8.03
CA GLY A 179 -6.70 -11.37 8.24
C GLY A 179 -5.75 -11.50 7.03
N TYR A 180 -6.29 -11.75 5.83
CA TYR A 180 -5.54 -11.92 4.60
C TYR A 180 -6.17 -11.17 3.44
N ARG A 181 -5.37 -10.85 2.43
CA ARG A 181 -5.86 -10.38 1.14
C ARG A 181 -5.27 -11.21 0.02
N TRP A 182 -6.10 -11.58 -0.94
CA TRP A 182 -5.68 -12.28 -2.14
C TRP A 182 -6.14 -11.50 -3.36
N ALA A 183 -5.18 -10.94 -4.11
CA ALA A 183 -5.43 -10.27 -5.38
C ALA A 183 -5.07 -11.18 -6.54
N ARG A 184 -5.90 -11.22 -7.58
CA ARG A 184 -5.64 -12.08 -8.75
C ARG A 184 -6.18 -11.49 -10.04
N ALA A 185 -5.57 -11.90 -11.14
CA ALA A 185 -6.15 -11.70 -12.47
C ALA A 185 -7.54 -12.36 -12.52
N THR A 186 -8.56 -11.54 -12.73
CA THR A 186 -9.97 -11.96 -12.79
C THR A 186 -10.56 -11.56 -14.12
N LYS A 187 -11.26 -12.49 -14.80
CA LYS A 187 -11.86 -12.22 -16.10
C LYS A 187 -12.97 -11.20 -15.98
N LEU A 188 -13.08 -10.30 -16.97
CA LEU A 188 -14.09 -9.23 -16.94
C LEU A 188 -15.52 -9.76 -16.89
N ASP A 189 -15.78 -10.92 -17.50
CA ASP A 189 -17.12 -11.52 -17.55
C ASP A 189 -17.49 -12.24 -16.24
N ASP A 190 -16.53 -12.47 -15.34
CA ASP A 190 -16.75 -13.08 -14.01
C ASP A 190 -16.95 -12.01 -12.92
N LEU A 191 -16.83 -10.72 -13.26
CA LEU A 191 -16.89 -9.62 -12.29
C LEU A 191 -18.31 -9.14 -12.04
N ASP A 192 -18.65 -9.04 -10.75
CA ASP A 192 -19.76 -8.21 -10.29
C ASP A 192 -19.27 -6.76 -10.14
N VAL A 193 -19.45 -5.97 -11.20
CA VAL A 193 -18.96 -4.57 -11.25
C VAL A 193 -19.64 -3.65 -10.23
N ASP A 194 -20.82 -4.04 -9.73
CA ASP A 194 -21.55 -3.30 -8.70
C ASP A 194 -21.00 -3.58 -7.29
N ASN A 195 -20.19 -4.63 -7.14
CA ASN A 195 -19.59 -5.06 -5.89
C ASN A 195 -18.05 -4.98 -5.91
N ILE A 196 -17.48 -4.08 -6.71
CA ILE A 196 -16.06 -3.74 -6.65
C ILE A 196 -15.87 -2.23 -6.58
N HIS A 197 -14.76 -1.82 -6.00
CA HIS A 197 -14.28 -0.44 -6.03
C HIS A 197 -12.80 -0.41 -6.43
N GLY A 198 -12.32 0.75 -6.89
CA GLY A 198 -10.91 0.91 -7.18
C GLY A 198 -10.11 0.87 -5.89
N HIS A 199 -9.02 0.10 -5.87
CA HIS A 199 -8.16 -0.01 -4.70
C HIS A 199 -6.91 0.86 -4.82
N ILE A 200 -6.21 0.76 -5.95
CA ILE A 200 -5.01 1.57 -6.23
C ILE A 200 -5.18 2.32 -7.54
N PHE A 201 -4.94 3.63 -7.50
CA PHE A 201 -5.18 4.55 -8.60
C PHE A 201 -3.88 5.20 -9.07
N ALA A 202 -3.70 5.20 -10.39
CA ALA A 202 -2.66 5.95 -11.07
C ALA A 202 -3.20 7.29 -11.57
N LEU A 203 -2.37 8.33 -11.54
CA LEU A 203 -2.70 9.61 -12.16
C LEU A 203 -2.39 9.56 -13.67
N THR A 204 -3.43 9.62 -14.49
CA THR A 204 -3.30 9.65 -15.95
C THR A 204 -3.54 11.05 -16.50
N SER A 205 -3.35 11.23 -17.82
CA SER A 205 -3.71 12.46 -18.52
C SER A 205 -5.21 12.80 -18.43
N ARG A 206 -6.06 11.82 -18.09
CA ARG A 206 -7.52 11.98 -17.93
C ARG A 206 -7.97 12.04 -16.46
N GLY A 207 -7.03 12.10 -15.52
CA GLY A 207 -7.30 12.04 -14.09
C GLY A 207 -6.95 10.67 -13.49
N PHE A 208 -7.39 10.44 -12.26
CA PHE A 208 -7.13 9.19 -11.55
C PHE A 208 -7.87 8.02 -12.18
N HIS A 209 -7.18 6.89 -12.33
CA HIS A 209 -7.74 5.67 -12.88
C HIS A 209 -7.24 4.46 -12.08
N PRO A 210 -8.12 3.57 -11.61
CA PRO A 210 -7.71 2.40 -10.84
C PRO A 210 -6.99 1.38 -11.74
N TYR A 211 -5.83 0.90 -11.31
CA TYR A 211 -5.13 -0.23 -11.95
C TYR A 211 -5.26 -1.53 -11.15
N GLU A 212 -5.77 -1.44 -9.93
CA GLU A 212 -6.18 -2.56 -9.09
C GLU A 212 -7.55 -2.26 -8.46
N TYR A 213 -8.39 -3.29 -8.35
CA TYR A 213 -9.70 -3.21 -7.71
C TYR A 213 -9.77 -4.08 -6.46
N GLN A 214 -10.78 -3.85 -5.63
CA GLN A 214 -11.09 -4.63 -4.44
C GLN A 214 -12.58 -5.00 -4.44
N THR A 215 -12.88 -6.22 -4.04
CA THR A 215 -14.25 -6.70 -3.81
C THR A 215 -14.85 -6.05 -2.57
N GLY A 216 -16.14 -5.72 -2.64
CA GLY A 216 -16.90 -5.13 -1.55
C GLY A 216 -17.10 -3.62 -1.71
N PRO A 217 -17.83 -3.00 -0.78
CA PRO A 217 -18.16 -1.59 -0.85
C PRO A 217 -16.91 -0.73 -0.67
N LEU A 218 -16.88 0.41 -1.36
CA LEU A 218 -15.96 1.49 -1.06
C LEU A 218 -16.18 1.96 0.41
N PRO A 219 -15.12 2.33 1.15
CA PRO A 219 -15.29 3.02 2.43
C PRO A 219 -16.22 4.23 2.31
N ASP A 220 -16.94 4.52 3.39
CA ASP A 220 -17.91 5.62 3.40
C ASP A 220 -17.21 6.99 3.38
N LEU A 221 -17.06 7.57 2.19
CA LEU A 221 -16.48 8.89 1.99
C LEU A 221 -17.52 10.03 2.08
N ARG A 222 -18.72 9.77 2.60
CA ARG A 222 -19.76 10.82 2.76
C ARG A 222 -19.26 11.91 3.71
N GLY A 223 -19.45 13.16 3.30
CA GLY A 223 -19.03 14.33 4.07
C GLY A 223 -17.60 14.80 3.80
N VAL A 224 -16.84 14.08 2.96
CA VAL A 224 -15.53 14.53 2.47
C VAL A 224 -15.65 15.11 1.06
N ASN A 225 -14.98 16.23 0.80
CA ASN A 225 -14.86 16.78 -0.55
C ASN A 225 -13.74 16.07 -1.31
N VAL A 226 -14.04 14.87 -1.82
CA VAL A 226 -13.10 14.05 -2.60
C VAL A 226 -12.58 14.82 -3.83
N GLY A 227 -13.41 15.65 -4.46
CA GLY A 227 -12.99 16.45 -5.62
C GLY A 227 -11.85 17.42 -5.29
N ALA A 228 -12.00 18.19 -4.20
CA ALA A 228 -10.96 19.13 -3.75
C ALA A 228 -9.66 18.42 -3.34
N PHE A 229 -9.78 17.26 -2.70
CA PHE A 229 -8.62 16.43 -2.37
C PHE A 229 -7.87 15.97 -3.62
N LEU A 230 -8.57 15.39 -4.59
CA LEU A 230 -7.94 14.88 -5.82
C LEU A 230 -7.29 16.00 -6.64
N GLU A 231 -7.86 17.20 -6.64
CA GLU A 231 -7.26 18.38 -7.28
C GLU A 231 -5.92 18.75 -6.62
N GLU A 232 -5.89 18.91 -5.30
CA GLU A 232 -4.66 19.25 -4.57
C GLU A 232 -3.62 18.12 -4.67
N PHE A 233 -4.04 16.88 -4.51
CA PHE A 233 -3.16 15.72 -4.59
C PHE A 233 -2.53 15.58 -5.99
N SER A 234 -3.33 15.65 -7.06
CA SER A 234 -2.79 15.60 -8.42
C SER A 234 -1.90 16.80 -8.76
N GLY A 235 -2.22 17.99 -8.25
CA GLY A 235 -1.39 19.18 -8.38
C GLY A 235 -0.02 19.00 -7.73
N TYR A 236 0.02 18.42 -6.52
CA TYR A 236 1.27 18.11 -5.83
C TYR A 236 2.11 17.09 -6.60
N LEU A 237 1.51 15.99 -7.08
CA LEU A 237 2.23 14.97 -7.85
C LEU A 237 2.88 15.57 -9.09
N LYS A 238 2.11 16.32 -9.90
CA LYS A 238 2.62 16.94 -11.14
C LYS A 238 3.70 17.99 -10.88
N MET A 239 3.54 18.82 -9.84
CA MET A 239 4.51 19.87 -9.52
C MET A 239 5.87 19.29 -9.11
N ASN A 240 5.89 18.07 -8.58
CA ASN A 240 7.08 17.41 -8.07
C ASN A 240 7.53 16.20 -8.91
N ASN A 241 6.93 15.97 -10.08
CA ASN A 241 7.22 14.85 -11.00
C ASN A 241 7.03 13.45 -10.35
N PHE A 242 5.98 13.28 -9.56
CA PHE A 242 5.65 12.01 -8.90
C PHE A 242 4.48 11.26 -9.54
N GLU A 243 3.90 11.77 -10.63
CA GLU A 243 2.73 11.19 -11.29
C GLU A 243 2.95 9.78 -11.86
N THR A 244 4.20 9.38 -12.11
CA THR A 244 4.56 8.03 -12.57
C THR A 244 5.08 7.12 -11.45
N LEU A 245 5.20 7.63 -10.23
CA LEU A 245 5.78 6.92 -9.09
C LEU A 245 4.75 6.63 -7.99
N VAL A 246 3.90 7.61 -7.70
CA VAL A 246 3.00 7.56 -6.54
C VAL A 246 1.55 7.38 -6.99
N GLY A 247 0.94 6.33 -6.46
CA GLY A 247 -0.48 6.03 -6.59
C GLY A 247 -1.25 6.39 -5.32
N LEU A 248 -2.55 6.57 -5.48
CA LEU A 248 -3.50 6.69 -4.37
C LEU A 248 -4.00 5.30 -3.99
N GLU A 249 -4.00 4.97 -2.71
CA GLU A 249 -4.50 3.69 -2.19
C GLU A 249 -5.73 3.93 -1.31
N ILE A 250 -6.79 3.15 -1.53
CA ILE A 250 -7.96 3.10 -0.66
C ILE A 250 -7.68 2.12 0.46
N ILE A 251 -7.67 2.61 1.69
CA ILE A 251 -7.40 1.79 2.87
C ILE A 251 -8.68 1.10 3.31
N ASP A 252 -8.60 -0.21 3.46
CA ASP A 252 -9.62 -0.98 4.15
C ASP A 252 -9.49 -0.73 5.66
N PRO A 253 -10.55 -0.21 6.32
CA PRO A 253 -10.53 0.00 7.77
C PRO A 253 -10.18 -1.25 8.58
N ALA A 254 -10.51 -2.45 8.07
CA ALA A 254 -10.19 -3.72 8.74
C ALA A 254 -8.67 -3.98 8.81
N HIS A 255 -7.89 -3.46 7.86
CA HIS A 255 -6.45 -3.65 7.77
C HIS A 255 -5.66 -2.38 8.12
N ARG A 256 -6.31 -1.40 8.75
CA ARG A 256 -5.66 -0.16 9.16
C ARG A 256 -4.65 -0.44 10.28
N LYS A 257 -3.45 0.15 10.19
CA LYS A 257 -2.30 -0.07 11.10
C LYS A 257 -1.66 -1.45 11.00
N GLU A 258 -2.18 -2.34 10.17
CA GLU A 258 -1.53 -3.62 9.96
C GLU A 258 -0.31 -3.44 9.07
N GLN A 259 0.80 -4.04 9.48
CA GLN A 259 1.94 -4.22 8.59
C GLN A 259 1.73 -5.52 7.85
N MET A 260 1.51 -5.43 6.54
CA MET A 260 1.26 -6.57 5.69
C MET A 260 2.40 -6.73 4.69
N TRP A 261 2.80 -7.98 4.47
CA TRP A 261 3.69 -8.30 3.37
C TRP A 261 2.97 -9.06 2.28
N GLU A 262 3.33 -8.71 1.05
CA GLU A 262 2.80 -9.26 -0.18
C GLU A 262 3.77 -10.28 -0.79
N LEU A 263 3.23 -11.46 -1.09
CA LEU A 263 3.91 -12.54 -1.80
C LEU A 263 3.37 -12.62 -3.23
N VAL A 264 4.25 -12.53 -4.22
CA VAL A 264 3.86 -12.70 -5.62
C VAL A 264 3.78 -14.19 -5.98
N LEU A 265 2.62 -14.62 -6.47
CA LEU A 265 2.32 -15.99 -6.87
C LEU A 265 2.21 -16.05 -8.41
N HIS A 266 3.36 -16.11 -9.10
CA HIS A 266 3.41 -16.06 -10.57
C HIS A 266 2.56 -17.14 -11.25
N ASP A 267 2.56 -18.38 -10.71
CA ASP A 267 1.82 -19.50 -11.29
C ASP A 267 0.29 -19.27 -11.29
N SER A 268 -0.22 -18.46 -10.35
CA SER A 268 -1.65 -18.14 -10.24
C SER A 268 -2.01 -16.75 -10.76
N MET A 269 -1.03 -16.00 -11.25
CA MET A 269 -1.17 -14.58 -11.61
C MET A 269 -1.92 -13.81 -10.50
N GLY A 270 -1.42 -13.96 -9.28
CA GLY A 270 -1.99 -13.29 -8.12
C GLY A 270 -0.93 -12.94 -7.08
N THR A 271 -1.36 -12.22 -6.07
CA THR A 271 -0.57 -11.84 -4.91
C THR A 271 -1.33 -12.18 -3.63
N PHE A 272 -0.59 -12.58 -2.61
CA PHE A 272 -1.13 -12.93 -1.31
C PHE A 272 -0.52 -12.03 -0.26
N MET A 273 -1.34 -11.28 0.46
CA MET A 273 -0.94 -10.39 1.53
C MET A 273 -1.39 -10.92 2.89
N ALA A 274 -0.49 -10.87 3.86
CA ALA A 274 -0.76 -11.24 5.24
C ALA A 274 0.02 -10.36 6.21
N GLY A 275 -0.48 -10.25 7.44
CA GLY A 275 0.27 -9.63 8.53
C GLY A 275 1.64 -10.30 8.74
N ILE A 276 2.68 -9.50 9.02
CA ILE A 276 4.07 -10.00 9.15
C ILE A 276 4.18 -11.14 10.17
N SER A 277 3.42 -11.10 11.26
CA SER A 277 3.42 -12.13 12.30
C SER A 277 2.93 -13.51 11.82
N GLN A 278 2.21 -13.55 10.69
CA GLN A 278 1.65 -14.76 10.10
C GLN A 278 2.59 -15.39 9.07
N LEU A 279 3.60 -14.65 8.61
CA LEU A 279 4.53 -15.06 7.56
C LEU A 279 5.86 -15.58 8.15
N LEU A 280 6.02 -16.89 8.14
CA LEU A 280 7.20 -17.59 8.60
C LEU A 280 8.28 -17.60 7.51
N GLY A 281 9.52 -17.26 7.88
CA GLY A 281 10.68 -17.35 6.97
C GLY A 281 10.70 -16.32 5.82
N CYS A 282 9.77 -15.37 5.80
CA CYS A 282 9.74 -14.28 4.83
C CYS A 282 10.65 -13.13 5.25
N SER A 283 11.16 -12.39 4.26
CA SER A 283 11.86 -11.13 4.47
C SER A 283 11.31 -10.08 3.52
N SER A 284 11.07 -8.86 4.03
CA SER A 284 10.72 -7.72 3.19
C SER A 284 11.84 -7.40 2.20
N THR A 285 11.47 -7.13 0.97
CA THR A 285 12.36 -6.61 -0.07
C THR A 285 12.14 -5.13 -0.34
N ARG A 286 10.90 -4.67 -0.22
CA ARG A 286 10.53 -3.30 -0.55
C ARG A 286 9.27 -2.86 0.15
N GLU A 287 9.25 -1.63 0.67
CA GLU A 287 8.00 -0.97 1.08
C GLU A 287 7.29 -0.40 -0.16
N THR A 288 6.00 -0.70 -0.28
CA THR A 288 5.19 -0.36 -1.45
C THR A 288 3.92 0.40 -1.08
N GLY A 289 3.44 0.38 0.15
CA GLY A 289 2.27 1.14 0.59
C GLY A 289 2.48 1.82 1.93
N TRP A 290 1.89 3.00 2.13
CA TRP A 290 2.02 3.80 3.36
C TRP A 290 0.67 4.39 3.79
N GLN A 291 0.35 4.19 5.07
CA GLN A 291 -0.83 4.73 5.76
C GLN A 291 -0.43 5.79 6.78
N PHE A 292 -1.31 6.74 7.07
CA PHE A 292 -1.00 7.91 7.89
C PHE A 292 -1.89 8.06 9.12
N GLU A 293 -1.35 8.67 10.17
CA GLU A 293 -2.09 9.09 11.37
C GLU A 293 -1.53 10.41 11.91
N LEU A 294 -2.41 11.18 12.56
CA LEU A 294 -2.00 12.32 13.37
C LEU A 294 -1.90 11.88 14.83
N GLU A 295 -0.69 11.69 15.33
CA GLU A 295 -0.45 11.42 16.74
C GLU A 295 0.14 12.67 17.40
N THR A 296 -0.52 13.20 18.43
CA THR A 296 -0.09 14.43 19.15
C THR A 296 0.15 15.65 18.24
N GLY A 297 -0.60 15.74 17.13
CA GLY A 297 -0.46 16.83 16.15
C GLY A 297 0.73 16.67 15.20
N GLN A 298 1.45 15.55 15.26
CA GLN A 298 2.48 15.19 14.30
C GLN A 298 1.98 14.07 13.39
N LEU A 299 2.20 14.24 12.08
CA LEU A 299 1.89 13.20 11.12
C LEU A 299 2.92 12.08 11.21
N GLN A 300 2.43 10.85 11.34
CA GLN A 300 3.23 9.63 11.34
C GLN A 300 2.75 8.67 10.25
N VAL A 301 3.67 7.83 9.78
CA VAL A 301 3.35 6.66 8.98
C VAL A 301 3.08 5.51 9.94
N ILE A 302 1.90 4.89 9.85
CA ILE A 302 1.40 3.90 10.83
C ILE A 302 1.17 2.50 10.26
N GLY A 303 1.08 2.37 8.94
CA GLY A 303 0.88 1.12 8.24
C GLY A 303 1.80 1.11 7.04
N VAL A 304 2.49 -0.01 6.85
CA VAL A 304 3.40 -0.19 5.72
C VAL A 304 3.06 -1.52 5.07
N ALA A 305 2.66 -1.46 3.81
CA ALA A 305 2.62 -2.62 2.94
C ALA A 305 3.98 -2.76 2.26
N GLY A 306 4.41 -4.00 2.01
CA GLY A 306 5.65 -4.22 1.28
C GLY A 306 5.71 -5.60 0.64
N HIS A 307 6.51 -5.72 -0.42
CA HIS A 307 6.85 -7.01 -0.96
C HIS A 307 7.72 -7.80 0.02
N ALA A 308 7.49 -9.10 0.04
CA ALA A 308 8.36 -10.05 0.70
C ALA A 308 8.67 -11.23 -0.21
N HIS A 309 9.82 -11.84 0.06
CA HIS A 309 10.19 -13.11 -0.55
C HIS A 309 10.37 -14.16 0.53
N HIS A 310 9.98 -15.38 0.19
CA HIS A 310 10.36 -16.58 0.92
C HIS A 310 11.41 -17.34 0.11
N ALA A 311 12.46 -17.84 0.77
CA ALA A 311 13.58 -18.53 0.12
C ALA A 311 13.14 -19.73 -0.76
N THR A 312 11.97 -20.31 -0.49
CA THR A 312 11.40 -21.45 -1.24
C THR A 312 10.28 -21.08 -2.21
N LEU A 313 9.78 -19.84 -2.20
CA LEU A 313 8.84 -19.33 -3.23
C LEU A 313 9.58 -18.72 -4.42
N GLY A 314 10.82 -18.27 -4.22
CA GLY A 314 11.62 -17.64 -5.26
C GLY A 314 11.84 -18.56 -6.47
N HIS A 315 11.13 -18.29 -7.56
CA HIS A 315 11.77 -18.37 -8.86
C HIS A 315 12.99 -17.45 -8.82
N GLN A 316 14.19 -18.00 -8.90
CA GLN A 316 15.35 -17.23 -9.30
C GLN A 316 15.21 -16.99 -10.82
N PRO A 317 15.03 -15.77 -11.32
CA PRO A 317 15.29 -15.48 -12.72
C PRO A 317 16.80 -15.25 -12.82
N GLY A 318 17.54 -16.34 -13.00
CA GLY A 318 18.99 -16.31 -13.22
C GLY A 318 19.36 -17.32 -14.29
N PRO A 319 20.31 -17.01 -15.20
CA PRO A 319 20.68 -17.88 -16.32
C PRO A 319 21.39 -19.19 -15.90
N ASP A 320 21.65 -19.39 -14.60
CA ASP A 320 22.50 -20.48 -14.09
C ASP A 320 21.72 -21.54 -13.29
N ARG A 321 20.52 -21.94 -13.73
CA ARG A 321 19.86 -23.13 -13.15
C ARG A 321 20.24 -24.39 -13.94
N PRO A 322 20.92 -25.39 -13.33
CA PRO A 322 21.14 -26.67 -13.98
C PRO A 322 19.80 -27.40 -14.15
N PRO A 323 19.52 -27.99 -15.32
CA PRO A 323 18.28 -28.70 -15.56
C PRO A 323 18.24 -29.97 -14.70
N GLY A 324 17.20 -30.12 -13.87
CA GLY A 324 16.88 -31.42 -13.23
C GLY A 324 16.80 -31.47 -11.71
N SER A 325 16.94 -30.37 -10.96
CA SER A 325 16.76 -30.44 -9.49
C SER A 325 15.34 -30.06 -9.07
N ASN A 326 14.65 -31.08 -8.56
CA ASN A 326 13.31 -31.17 -7.98
C ASN A 326 12.19 -31.44 -8.97
N GLN A 327 11.54 -32.60 -8.77
CA GLN A 327 10.22 -32.89 -9.27
C GLN A 327 9.35 -31.65 -9.02
N ALA A 328 8.99 -30.94 -10.07
CA ALA A 328 7.93 -29.96 -10.01
C ALA A 328 6.69 -30.74 -9.57
N LEU A 329 6.30 -30.60 -8.30
CA LEU A 329 4.95 -30.95 -7.90
C LEU A 329 4.03 -30.23 -8.89
N PRO A 330 3.04 -30.92 -9.48
CA PRO A 330 2.10 -30.26 -10.39
C PRO A 330 1.60 -28.99 -9.69
N SER A 331 1.76 -27.84 -10.35
CA SER A 331 1.34 -26.58 -9.74
C SER A 331 -0.15 -26.74 -9.44
N PRO A 332 -0.55 -26.71 -8.15
CA PRO A 332 -1.95 -26.89 -7.81
C PRO A 332 -2.75 -25.82 -8.54
N ASP A 333 -4.00 -26.14 -8.91
CA ASP A 333 -4.92 -25.11 -9.34
C ASP A 333 -5.13 -24.14 -8.17
N LEU A 334 -4.50 -22.97 -8.26
CA LEU A 334 -4.56 -21.91 -7.28
C LEU A 334 -5.77 -20.99 -7.53
N GLY A 335 -6.81 -21.51 -8.19
CA GLY A 335 -8.05 -20.80 -8.48
C GLY A 335 -8.91 -20.45 -7.26
N THR A 336 -8.57 -20.93 -6.05
CA THR A 336 -9.27 -20.56 -4.80
C THR A 336 -8.31 -20.11 -3.70
N PHE A 337 -8.83 -19.32 -2.76
CA PHE A 337 -8.07 -18.86 -1.61
C PHE A 337 -7.57 -20.04 -0.75
N GLU A 338 -8.41 -21.04 -0.50
CA GLU A 338 -8.08 -22.21 0.31
C GLU A 338 -6.95 -23.03 -0.33
N ALA A 339 -6.88 -23.06 -1.66
CA ALA A 339 -5.78 -23.71 -2.37
C ALA A 339 -4.45 -22.96 -2.16
N VAL A 340 -4.49 -21.62 -2.21
CA VAL A 340 -3.33 -20.75 -1.91
C VAL A 340 -2.90 -20.90 -0.46
N GLU A 341 -3.82 -20.78 0.49
CA GLU A 341 -3.55 -20.94 1.92
C GLU A 341 -2.97 -22.34 2.22
N CYS A 342 -3.58 -23.40 1.67
CA CYS A 342 -3.09 -24.77 1.82
C CYS A 342 -1.66 -24.92 1.26
N LEU A 343 -1.36 -24.32 0.11
CA LEU A 343 -0.03 -24.33 -0.48
C LEU A 343 0.99 -23.63 0.44
N LEU A 344 0.68 -22.42 0.91
CA LEU A 344 1.57 -21.64 1.74
C LEU A 344 1.82 -22.31 3.10
N THR A 345 0.79 -22.90 3.71
CA THR A 345 0.91 -23.71 4.93
C THR A 345 1.78 -24.96 4.71
N LYS A 346 1.56 -25.70 3.61
CA LYS A 346 2.39 -26.87 3.26
C LYS A 346 3.85 -26.51 3.01
N ARG A 347 4.12 -25.30 2.52
CA ARG A 347 5.48 -24.77 2.32
C ARG A 347 6.10 -24.20 3.59
N GLY A 348 5.37 -24.19 4.71
CA GLY A 348 5.84 -23.66 6.00
C GLY A 348 5.96 -22.14 6.02
N ILE A 349 5.22 -21.45 5.16
CA ILE A 349 5.23 -19.99 4.99
C ILE A 349 4.15 -19.36 5.84
N LEU A 350 2.99 -20.02 5.94
CA LEU A 350 1.99 -19.72 6.95
C LEU A 350 2.15 -20.69 8.12
N GLY A 351 1.88 -20.18 9.34
CA GLY A 351 1.75 -21.04 10.51
C GLY A 351 0.59 -22.01 10.34
N SER A 352 0.73 -23.24 10.83
CA SER A 352 -0.42 -24.14 10.97
C SER A 352 -1.34 -23.58 12.07
N ALA A 353 -2.60 -23.31 11.72
CA ALA A 353 -3.65 -22.95 12.67
C ALA A 353 -3.87 -24.04 13.74
#